data_AF-A0A2V8NUZ5-F1
#
_entry.id   AF-A0A2V8NUZ5-F1
#
_cell.length_a   1.000
_cell.length_b   1.000
_cell.length_c   1.000
_cell.angle_alpha   90.00
_cell.angle_beta   90.00
_cell.angle_gamma   90.00
#
_symmetry.space_group_name_H-M   'P 1'
#
loop_
_entity.id
_entity.type
_entity.pdbx_description
1 polymer ?
#
loop_
_entity_poly.entity_id
_entity_poly.type
_entity_poly.pdbx_seq_one_letter_code
_entity_poly.pdbx_strand_id
1 'polypeptide(L)'
;MNADRAVGEKSEYAEQERLRSIIAECEARLTEMADLVAHVRHEINNPLTGVLGQAQLLLREELTPSARRRVETIEQLASRIRDTVAQLREVHRPREKPPARDEKS
;
A
#
# COMPACT_ATOMS: atom_id res chain seq x y z
N MET A 1 -0.86 53.82 -0.35
CA MET A 1 0.15 52.75 -0.43
C MET A 1 -0.10 51.58 0.54
N ASN A 2 -1.16 51.57 1.36
CA ASN A 2 -1.40 50.50 2.37
C ASN A 2 -2.53 49.51 2.01
N ALA A 3 -3.51 49.93 1.20
CA ALA A 3 -4.63 49.05 0.80
C ALA A 3 -4.19 47.94 -0.16
N ASP A 4 -3.29 48.26 -1.09
CA ASP A 4 -2.80 47.34 -2.13
C ASP A 4 -1.96 46.19 -1.53
N ARG A 5 -1.20 46.48 -0.47
CA ARG A 5 -0.38 45.51 0.27
C ARG A 5 -1.24 44.53 1.09
N ALA A 6 -2.28 45.03 1.75
CA ALA A 6 -3.22 44.21 2.53
C ALA A 6 -4.12 43.32 1.65
N VAL A 7 -4.42 43.76 0.41
CA VAL A 7 -5.12 42.94 -0.59
C VAL A 7 -4.21 41.83 -1.13
N GLY A 8 -2.93 42.14 -1.39
CA GLY A 8 -1.92 41.15 -1.76
C GLY A 8 -1.73 40.06 -0.71
N GLU A 9 -1.52 40.44 0.56
CA GLU A 9 -1.33 39.48 1.67
C GLU A 9 -2.55 38.58 1.91
N LYS A 10 -3.77 39.10 1.77
CA LYS A 10 -5.01 38.29 1.85
C LYS A 10 -5.14 37.31 0.69
N SER A 11 -4.74 37.72 -0.52
CA SER A 11 -4.75 36.85 -1.71
C SER A 11 -3.72 35.73 -1.60
N GLU A 12 -2.53 36.02 -1.09
CA GLU A 12 -1.48 35.02 -0.86
C GLU A 12 -1.87 33.99 0.21
N TYR A 13 -2.49 34.44 1.30
CA TYR A 13 -2.98 33.53 2.34
C TYR A 13 -4.10 32.61 1.84
N ALA A 14 -5.04 33.14 1.05
CA ALA A 14 -6.11 32.35 0.44
C ALA A 14 -5.55 31.29 -0.53
N GLU A 15 -4.53 31.64 -1.32
CA GLU A 15 -3.87 30.69 -2.22
C GLU A 15 -3.07 29.63 -1.45
N GLN A 16 -2.38 30.00 -0.38
CA GLN A 16 -1.70 29.03 0.50
C GLN A 16 -2.67 28.03 1.10
N GLU A 17 -3.82 28.48 1.61
CA GLU A 17 -4.83 27.60 2.19
C GLU A 17 -5.43 26.67 1.14
N ARG A 18 -5.67 27.19 -0.08
CA ARG A 18 -6.13 26.39 -1.21
C ARG A 18 -5.13 25.28 -1.57
N LEU A 19 -3.85 25.59 -1.67
CA LEU A 19 -2.80 24.62 -1.95
C LEU A 19 -2.68 23.57 -0.84
N ARG A 20 -2.79 23.98 0.43
CA ARG A 20 -2.82 23.06 1.58
C ARG A 20 -4.01 22.11 1.52
N SER A 21 -5.19 22.63 1.19
CA SER A 21 -6.39 21.80 1.02
C SER A 21 -6.21 20.76 -0.09
N ILE A 22 -5.63 21.16 -1.23
CA ILE A 22 -5.35 20.23 -2.36
C ILE A 22 -4.37 19.13 -1.93
N ILE A 23 -3.29 19.51 -1.22
CA ILE A 23 -2.31 18.54 -0.71
C ILE A 23 -2.98 17.57 0.27
N ALA A 24 -3.76 18.07 1.23
CA ALA A 24 -4.46 17.24 2.21
C ALA A 24 -5.43 16.25 1.54
N GLU A 25 -6.17 16.69 0.51
CA GLU A 25 -7.06 15.82 -0.26
C GLU A 25 -6.28 14.74 -1.03
N CYS A 26 -5.13 15.09 -1.63
CA CYS A 26 -4.26 14.13 -2.29
C CYS A 26 -3.68 13.09 -1.31
N GLU A 27 -3.24 13.52 -0.13
CA GLU A 27 -2.72 12.64 0.92
C GLU A 27 -3.79 11.67 1.45
N ALA A 28 -5.02 12.15 1.64
CA ALA A 28 -6.15 11.32 2.02
C ALA A 28 -6.42 10.24 0.96
N ARG A 29 -6.47 10.62 -0.32
CA ARG A 29 -6.69 9.69 -1.43
C ARG A 29 -5.57 8.65 -1.57
N LEU A 30 -4.31 9.06 -1.37
CA LEU A 30 -3.18 8.12 -1.36
C LEU A 30 -3.28 7.14 -0.20
N THR A 31 -3.75 7.61 0.96
CA THR A 31 -3.96 6.76 2.14
C THR A 31 -5.05 5.72 1.91
N GLU A 32 -6.19 6.13 1.36
CA GLU A 32 -7.27 5.20 1.00
C GLU A 32 -6.81 4.14 0.01
N MET A 33 -6.00 4.54 -0.98
CA MET A 33 -5.45 3.62 -1.96
C MET A 33 -4.44 2.65 -1.35
N ALA A 34 -3.62 3.10 -0.41
CA ALA A 34 -2.71 2.23 0.35
C ALA A 34 -3.47 1.21 1.21
N ASP A 35 -4.55 1.63 1.88
CA ASP A 35 -5.41 0.75 2.68
C ASP A 35 -6.11 -0.30 1.78
N LEU A 36 -6.59 0.11 0.60
CA LEU A 36 -7.17 -0.82 -0.38
C LEU A 36 -6.14 -1.87 -0.85
N VAL A 37 -4.92 -1.45 -1.20
CA VAL A 37 -3.84 -2.36 -1.59
C VAL A 37 -3.50 -3.33 -0.47
N ALA A 38 -3.46 -2.86 0.78
CA ALA A 38 -3.25 -3.72 1.94
C ALA A 38 -4.36 -4.77 2.08
N HIS A 39 -5.63 -4.37 1.96
CA HIS A 39 -6.76 -5.30 2.00
C HIS A 39 -6.69 -6.34 0.89
N VAL A 40 -6.48 -5.93 -0.36
CA VAL A 40 -6.38 -6.85 -1.51
C VAL A 40 -5.25 -7.87 -1.29
N ARG A 41 -4.09 -7.42 -0.78
CA ARG A 41 -2.98 -8.30 -0.44
C ARG A 41 -3.37 -9.35 0.61
N HIS A 42 -4.09 -8.94 1.66
CA HIS A 42 -4.56 -9.87 2.69
C HIS A 42 -5.54 -10.89 2.12
N GLU A 43 -6.53 -10.45 1.35
CA GLU A 43 -7.52 -11.33 0.72
C GLU A 43 -6.92 -12.31 -0.28
N ILE A 44 -5.83 -11.96 -0.97
CA ILE A 44 -5.11 -12.87 -1.87
C ILE A 44 -4.21 -13.86 -1.10
N ASN A 45 -3.51 -13.38 -0.07
CA ASN A 45 -2.61 -14.23 0.71
C ASN A 45 -3.35 -15.32 1.50
N ASN A 46 -4.60 -15.06 1.89
CA ASN A 46 -5.44 -16.03 2.61
C ASN A 46 -5.64 -17.35 1.82
N PRO A 47 -6.22 -17.35 0.61
CA PRO A 47 -6.36 -18.56 -0.19
C PRO A 47 -5.02 -19.11 -0.66
N LEU A 48 -4.01 -18.29 -0.94
CA LEU A 48 -2.67 -18.78 -1.32
C LEU A 48 -2.03 -19.61 -0.21
N THR A 49 -2.18 -19.19 1.04
CA THR A 49 -1.73 -19.96 2.20
C THR A 49 -2.39 -21.33 2.23
N GLY A 50 -3.69 -21.39 1.96
CA GLY A 50 -4.44 -22.65 1.86
C GLY A 50 -3.93 -23.56 0.71
N VAL A 51 -3.76 -22.99 -0.49
CA VAL A 51 -3.25 -23.73 -1.66
C VAL A 51 -1.86 -24.29 -1.42
N LEU A 52 -0.95 -23.49 -0.87
CA LEU A 52 0.41 -23.93 -0.50
C LEU A 52 0.38 -25.03 0.56
N GLY A 53 -0.44 -24.85 1.61
CA GLY A 53 -0.60 -25.86 2.65
C GLY A 53 -1.09 -27.20 2.09
N GLN A 54 -2.10 -27.18 1.20
CA GLN A 54 -2.61 -28.38 0.55
C GLN A 54 -1.57 -29.04 -0.37
N ALA A 55 -0.84 -28.26 -1.17
CA ALA A 55 0.23 -28.77 -2.00
C ALA A 55 1.32 -29.44 -1.15
N GLN A 56 1.72 -28.81 -0.05
CA GLN A 56 2.72 -29.33 0.88
C GLN A 56 2.26 -30.59 1.62
N LEU A 57 0.97 -30.69 1.96
CA LEU A 57 0.39 -31.93 2.52
C LEU A 57 0.41 -33.07 1.49
N LEU A 58 -0.03 -32.82 0.25
CA LEU A 58 0.00 -33.82 -0.82
C LEU A 58 1.41 -34.31 -1.13
N LEU A 59 2.43 -33.45 -1.07
CA LEU A 59 3.83 -33.85 -1.30
C LEU A 59 4.38 -34.82 -0.26
N ARG A 60 3.73 -34.93 0.91
CA ARG A 60 4.06 -35.90 1.97
C ARG A 60 3.41 -37.27 1.75
N GLU A 61 2.45 -37.38 0.84
CA GLU A 61 1.78 -38.64 0.50
C GLU A 61 2.55 -39.44 -0.58
N GLU A 62 2.16 -40.70 -0.75
CA GLU A 62 2.63 -41.53 -1.85
C GLU A 62 1.95 -41.10 -3.15
N LEU A 63 2.72 -40.42 -4.00
CA LEU A 63 2.27 -39.93 -5.30
C LEU A 63 3.01 -40.64 -6.43
N THR A 64 2.31 -40.87 -7.54
CA THR A 64 3.00 -41.24 -8.79
C THR A 64 3.99 -40.14 -9.18
N PRO A 65 5.08 -40.46 -9.91
CA PRO A 65 6.06 -39.45 -10.34
C PRO A 65 5.42 -38.29 -11.13
N SER A 66 4.37 -38.57 -11.90
CA SER A 66 3.63 -37.54 -12.64
C SER A 66 2.82 -36.63 -11.72
N ALA A 67 2.11 -37.20 -10.74
CA ALA A 67 1.34 -36.43 -9.76
C ALA A 67 2.26 -35.54 -8.91
N ARG A 68 3.39 -36.09 -8.42
CA ARG A 68 4.38 -35.33 -7.65
C ARG A 68 4.88 -34.08 -8.40
N ARG A 69 5.29 -34.23 -9.67
CA ARG A 69 5.71 -33.09 -10.51
C ARG A 69 4.63 -32.02 -10.67
N ARG A 70 3.37 -32.42 -10.80
CA ARG A 70 2.24 -31.48 -10.88
C ARG A 70 2.05 -30.71 -9.58
N VAL A 71 2.14 -31.39 -8.43
CA VAL A 71 2.00 -30.74 -7.12
C VAL A 71 3.18 -29.79 -6.83
N GLU A 72 4.42 -30.18 -7.17
CA GLU A 72 5.59 -29.29 -7.09
C GLU A 72 5.40 -28.04 -7.97
N THR A 73 4.83 -28.20 -9.17
CA THR A 73 4.51 -27.07 -10.04
C THR A 73 3.47 -26.14 -9.40
N ILE A 74 2.42 -26.70 -8.79
CA ILE A 74 1.40 -25.91 -8.06
C ILE A 74 2.02 -25.14 -6.91
N GLU A 75 2.86 -25.78 -6.10
CA GLU A 75 3.56 -25.13 -4.99
C GLU A 75 4.43 -23.96 -5.49
N GLN A 76 5.23 -24.19 -6.54
CA GLN A 76 6.09 -23.16 -7.11
C GLN A 76 5.30 -21.96 -7.66
N LEU A 77 4.21 -22.22 -8.37
CA LEU A 77 3.34 -21.15 -8.89
C LEU A 77 2.68 -20.36 -7.77
N ALA A 78 2.14 -21.04 -6.75
CA ALA A 78 1.53 -20.38 -5.60
C ALA A 78 2.56 -19.54 -4.81
N SER A 79 3.79 -20.04 -4.67
CA SER A 79 4.90 -19.28 -4.06
C SER A 79 5.22 -18.02 -4.87
N ARG A 80 5.33 -18.14 -6.20
CA ARG A 80 5.60 -16.97 -7.07
C ARG A 80 4.50 -15.91 -6.98
N ILE A 81 3.23 -16.32 -6.92
CA ILE A 81 2.11 -15.37 -6.75
C ILE A 81 2.25 -14.65 -5.40
N ARG A 82 2.52 -15.38 -4.32
CA ARG A 82 2.73 -14.79 -2.99
C ARG A 82 3.86 -13.76 -3.01
N ASP A 83 4.97 -14.06 -3.69
CA ASP A 83 6.12 -13.16 -3.78
C ASP A 83 5.80 -11.89 -4.59
N THR A 84 5.08 -12.02 -5.72
CA THR A 84 4.57 -10.88 -6.49
C THR A 84 3.62 -10.00 -5.66
N VAL A 85 2.72 -10.62 -4.90
CA VAL A 85 1.77 -9.92 -4.03
C VAL A 85 2.47 -9.25 -2.84
N ALA A 86 3.57 -9.81 -2.36
CA ALA A 86 4.40 -9.19 -1.31
C ALA A 86 5.07 -7.89 -1.77
N GLN A 87 5.42 -7.76 -3.06
CA GLN A 87 6.00 -6.54 -3.63
C GLN A 87 5.04 -5.34 -3.59
N LEU A 88 3.73 -5.57 -3.46
CA LEU A 88 2.73 -4.50 -3.26
C LEU A 88 2.91 -3.74 -1.94
N ARG A 89 3.81 -4.19 -1.04
CA ARG A 89 4.15 -3.49 0.22
C ARG A 89 4.88 -2.16 0.01
N GLU A 90 5.47 -1.90 -1.15
CA GLU A 90 6.29 -0.70 -1.39
C GLU A 90 5.47 0.56 -1.70
N VAL A 91 4.14 0.48 -1.71
CA VAL A 91 3.28 1.66 -1.79
C VAL A 91 3.34 2.40 -0.44
N HIS A 92 4.35 3.25 -0.29
CA HIS A 92 4.58 4.04 0.91
C HIS A 92 3.42 5.00 1.18
N ARG A 93 2.87 4.94 2.41
CA ARG A 93 2.05 6.00 2.98
C ARG A 93 2.88 7.30 2.98
N PRO A 94 2.35 8.45 2.54
CA PRO A 94 3.04 9.72 2.74
C PRO A 94 3.44 9.83 4.21
N ARG A 95 4.73 10.06 4.48
CA ARG A 95 5.20 10.26 5.86
C ARG A 95 4.47 11.47 6.41
N GLU A 96 3.72 11.31 7.50
CA GLU A 96 3.24 12.44 8.29
C GLU A 96 4.42 13.36 8.57
N LYS A 97 4.34 14.59 8.09
CA LYS A 97 5.33 15.62 8.43
C LYS A 97 5.21 15.82 9.95
N PRO A 98 6.27 15.63 10.75
CA PRO A 98 6.20 15.85 12.19
C PRO A 98 5.66 17.26 12.43
N PRO A 99 4.75 17.48 13.40
CA PRO A 99 4.27 18.81 13.70
C PRO A 99 5.47 19.71 13.91
N ALA A 100 5.48 20.86 13.22
CA ALA A 100 6.53 21.86 13.38
C ALA A 100 6.66 22.13 14.88
N ARG A 101 7.83 21.86 15.45
CA ARG A 101 8.10 22.24 16.83
C ARG A 101 7.89 23.74 16.88
N ASP A 102 6.92 24.17 17.68
CA ASP A 102 6.82 25.56 18.10
C ASP A 102 8.13 25.90 18.81
N GLU A 103 9.07 26.50 18.07
CA GLU A 103 10.21 27.20 18.66
C GLU A 103 9.67 28.46 19.34
N LYS A 104 9.07 28.25 20.50
CA LYS A 104 8.97 29.27 21.54
C LYS A 104 10.12 29.04 22.51
N SER A 105 11.19 29.79 22.34
CA SER A 105 11.89 30.41 23.47
C SER A 105 12.76 31.58 23.04
#